data_AF-A0A0K2T3I2-F1
#
_entry.id   AF-A0A0K2T3I2-F1
#
_cell.length_a   1.000
_cell.length_b   1.000
_cell.length_c   1.000
_cell.angle_alpha   90.00
_cell.angle_beta   90.00
_cell.angle_gamma   90.00
#
_symmetry.space_group_name_H-M   'P 1'
#
loop_
_entity.id
_entity.type
_entity.pdbx_description
1 polymer ?
#
loop_
_entity_poly.entity_id
_entity_poly.type
_entity_poly.pdbx_seq_one_letter_code
_entity_poly.pdbx_strand_id
1 'polypeptide(L)'
;MAGTSFFIQFLISLQILIYVHSQKLNGIAPGDFRSCSKETNKEGIPLCKGIWEDCGSLFEITDVQIQTFRRPRHNKIPLFHGSRTRICITGIARNINTPVEAIQNSAHGEILTVKNEFCDIPKDGCGGMKNGCPIQSGDEFNYCSVLHVPDITVQLDVDVFWRLLQVPSVTKTCQKSFDTNKPPLICLKIPTSIKTRKFL
;
A
#
# COMPACT_ATOMS: atom_id res chain seq x y z
N MET A 1 11.10 -11.36 52.18
CA MET A 1 11.87 -10.88 51.01
C MET A 1 11.12 -11.31 49.74
N ALA A 2 10.22 -10.47 49.24
CA ALA A 2 9.51 -10.67 47.98
C ALA A 2 8.99 -9.29 47.56
N GLY A 3 9.72 -8.57 46.70
CA GLY A 3 9.38 -7.18 46.45
C GLY A 3 10.08 -6.49 45.27
N THR A 4 10.76 -7.22 44.39
CA THR A 4 11.51 -6.62 43.28
C THR A 4 11.12 -7.13 41.89
N SER A 5 10.28 -8.17 41.77
CA SER A 5 9.94 -8.76 40.47
C SER A 5 8.83 -8.00 39.71
N PHE A 6 7.87 -7.38 40.42
CA PHE A 6 6.72 -6.74 39.77
C PHE A 6 7.02 -5.41 39.07
N PHE A 7 8.06 -4.68 39.50
CA PHE A 7 8.38 -3.36 38.94
C PHE A 7 9.03 -3.45 37.54
N ILE A 8 9.78 -4.52 37.25
CA ILE A 8 10.46 -4.67 35.94
C ILE A 8 9.46 -5.05 34.85
N GLN A 9 8.47 -5.89 35.16
CA GLN A 9 7.44 -6.31 34.21
C GLN A 9 6.53 -5.15 33.75
N PHE A 10 6.28 -4.18 34.65
CA PHE A 10 5.45 -3.01 34.37
C PHE A 10 6.15 -1.99 33.46
N LEU A 11 7.47 -1.83 33.60
CA LEU A 11 8.27 -0.91 32.77
C LEU A 11 8.41 -1.40 31.33
N ILE A 12 8.56 -2.71 31.12
CA ILE A 12 8.64 -3.30 29.76
C ILE A 12 7.30 -3.14 29.02
N SER A 13 6.18 -3.33 29.72
CA SER A 13 4.84 -3.15 29.14
C SER A 13 4.55 -1.69 28.76
N LEU A 14 5.05 -0.73 29.54
CA LEU A 14 4.88 0.70 29.25
C LEU A 14 5.74 1.18 28.06
N GLN A 15 6.96 0.66 27.89
CA GLN A 15 7.80 0.98 26.73
C GLN A 15 7.21 0.43 25.41
N ILE A 16 6.62 -0.76 25.42
CA ILE A 16 5.95 -1.32 24.24
C ILE A 16 4.70 -0.49 23.89
N LEU A 17 3.94 -0.04 24.90
CA LEU A 17 2.76 0.80 24.67
C LEU A 17 3.13 2.18 24.09
N ILE A 18 4.23 2.79 24.56
CA ILE A 18 4.74 4.06 24.02
C ILE A 18 5.26 3.89 22.59
N TYR A 19 5.93 2.78 22.27
CA TYR A 19 6.43 2.50 20.91
C TYR A 19 5.28 2.28 19.92
N VAL A 20 4.22 1.57 20.32
CA VAL A 20 3.01 1.37 19.50
C VAL A 20 2.20 2.68 19.35
N HIS A 21 2.20 3.56 20.35
CA HIS A 21 1.56 4.87 20.23
C HIS A 21 2.34 5.85 19.35
N SER A 22 3.68 5.81 19.38
CA SER A 22 4.53 6.67 18.55
C SER A 22 4.44 6.33 17.07
N GLN A 23 4.24 5.05 16.70
CA GLN A 23 4.00 4.64 15.31
C GLN A 23 2.62 5.12 14.80
N LYS A 24 1.65 5.30 15.70
CA LYS A 24 0.28 5.71 15.35
C LYS A 24 0.13 7.22 15.09
N LEU A 25 1.16 8.02 15.38
CA LEU A 25 1.17 9.48 15.19
C LEU A 25 1.97 9.96 13.99
N ASN A 26 2.62 9.07 13.23
CA ASN A 26 3.12 9.38 11.89
C ASN A 26 2.03 9.25 10.81
N GLY A 27 0.76 9.39 11.21
CA GLY A 27 -0.33 9.64 10.29
C GLY A 27 -0.05 10.97 9.59
N ILE A 28 0.51 10.88 8.39
CA ILE A 28 0.64 11.98 7.43
C ILE A 28 -0.70 12.72 7.43
N ALA A 29 -0.68 13.99 7.85
CA ALA A 29 -1.86 14.85 7.81
C ALA A 29 -2.49 14.74 6.41
N PRO A 30 -3.83 14.62 6.29
CA PRO A 30 -4.50 14.43 5.01
C PRO A 30 -4.00 15.48 4.03
N GLY A 31 -3.21 15.05 3.05
CA GLY A 31 -2.51 15.95 2.14
C GLY A 31 -3.52 16.82 1.39
N ASP A 32 -3.22 18.12 1.28
CA ASP A 32 -4.02 19.04 0.45
C ASP A 32 -4.06 18.51 -0.99
N PHE A 33 -5.25 18.10 -1.45
CA PHE A 33 -5.51 17.43 -2.74
C PHE A 33 -5.26 18.30 -3.99
N ARG A 34 -4.63 19.47 -3.83
CA ARG A 34 -4.44 20.42 -4.92
C ARG A 34 -3.31 20.06 -5.89
N SER A 35 -2.42 19.13 -5.56
CA SER A 35 -1.31 18.76 -6.47
C SER A 35 -1.54 17.41 -7.15
N CYS A 36 -2.48 17.36 -8.09
CA CYS A 36 -2.30 16.40 -9.18
C CYS A 36 -1.12 16.88 -10.03
N SER A 37 -0.17 16.00 -10.33
CA SER A 37 0.92 16.34 -11.22
C SER A 37 0.35 16.76 -12.58
N LYS A 38 0.99 17.75 -13.22
CA LYS A 38 0.73 18.04 -14.64
C LYS A 38 1.20 16.90 -15.54
N GLU A 39 2.06 16.03 -15.01
CA GLU A 39 2.53 14.84 -15.68
C GLU A 39 1.38 13.84 -15.80
N THR A 40 1.04 13.56 -17.05
CA THR A 40 -0.02 12.63 -17.42
C THR A 40 0.60 11.35 -17.95
N ASN A 41 -0.09 10.22 -17.78
CA ASN A 41 0.30 9.00 -18.46
C ASN A 41 0.08 9.13 -19.99
N LYS A 42 0.40 8.09 -20.76
CA LYS A 42 0.14 8.05 -22.22
C LYS A 42 -1.33 8.28 -22.61
N GLU A 43 -2.25 8.15 -21.66
CA GLU A 43 -3.70 8.33 -21.85
C GLU A 43 -4.16 9.75 -21.42
N GLY A 44 -3.25 10.65 -21.05
CA GLY A 44 -3.59 12.01 -20.63
C GLY A 44 -4.18 12.10 -19.22
N ILE A 45 -4.10 11.03 -18.42
CA ILE A 45 -4.66 11.00 -17.05
C ILE A 45 -3.57 11.37 -16.05
N PRO A 46 -3.79 12.37 -15.19
CA PRO A 46 -2.79 12.82 -14.24
C PRO A 46 -2.58 11.79 -13.12
N LEU A 47 -1.35 11.73 -12.63
CA LEU A 47 -1.02 11.08 -11.36
C LEU A 47 -1.28 12.09 -10.23
N CYS A 48 -2.18 11.73 -9.32
CA CYS A 48 -2.52 12.57 -8.18
C CYS A 48 -1.92 12.01 -6.90
N LYS A 49 -1.52 12.90 -5.98
CA LYS A 49 -1.16 12.51 -4.62
C LYS A 49 -2.30 11.66 -4.03
N GLY A 50 -1.96 10.43 -3.63
CA GLY A 50 -2.92 9.43 -3.17
C GLY A 50 -3.42 9.70 -1.75
N ILE A 51 -4.61 9.17 -1.45
CA ILE A 51 -5.10 8.97 -0.07
C ILE A 51 -4.67 7.58 0.34
N TRP A 52 -3.91 7.46 1.42
CA TRP A 52 -3.46 6.18 1.90
C TRP A 52 -3.05 6.29 3.37
N GLU A 53 -3.05 5.14 4.04
CA GLU A 53 -2.52 4.93 5.38
C GLU A 53 -1.46 3.83 5.29
N ASP A 54 -0.35 3.97 6.01
CA ASP A 54 0.62 2.87 6.16
C ASP A 54 0.01 1.79 7.07
N CYS A 55 -0.09 0.56 6.57
CA CYS A 55 -0.62 -0.57 7.32
C CYS A 55 0.44 -1.53 7.88
N GLY A 56 1.70 -1.08 7.96
CA GLY A 56 2.80 -1.81 8.61
C GLY A 56 3.97 -2.11 7.67
N SER A 57 4.42 -1.10 6.92
CA SER A 57 5.55 -1.20 6.00
C SER A 57 6.88 -1.32 6.75
N LEU A 58 7.80 -2.12 6.23
CA LEU A 58 9.21 -2.08 6.66
C LEU A 58 9.96 -0.93 5.99
N PHE A 59 9.68 -0.68 4.71
CA PHE A 59 10.24 0.42 3.95
C PHE A 59 9.57 1.73 4.34
N GLU A 60 10.35 2.80 4.28
CA GLU A 60 9.87 4.16 4.53
C GLU A 60 9.24 4.70 3.25
N ILE A 61 7.93 4.96 3.26
CA ILE A 61 7.19 5.50 2.12
C ILE A 61 7.19 7.04 2.18
N THR A 62 7.72 7.69 1.16
CA THR A 62 7.81 9.15 1.08
C THR A 62 6.70 9.77 0.24
N ASP A 63 6.26 9.10 -0.83
CA ASP A 63 5.17 9.56 -1.69
C ASP A 63 4.39 8.39 -2.31
N VAL A 64 3.10 8.60 -2.51
CA VAL A 64 2.23 7.67 -3.25
C VAL A 64 1.39 8.46 -4.23
N GLN A 65 1.45 8.07 -5.49
CA GLN A 65 0.70 8.67 -6.57
C GLN A 65 -0.24 7.64 -7.17
N ILE A 66 -1.49 8.02 -7.35
CA ILE A 66 -2.55 7.15 -7.85
C ILE A 66 -3.18 7.83 -9.06
N GLN A 67 -3.20 7.11 -10.17
CA GLN A 67 -3.88 7.54 -11.38
C GLN A 67 -5.39 7.55 -11.12
N THR A 68 -6.03 8.70 -11.30
CA THR A 68 -7.48 8.80 -11.16
C THR A 68 -8.07 9.74 -12.19
N PHE A 69 -9.22 9.37 -12.74
CA PHE A 69 -9.97 10.22 -13.68
C PHE A 69 -10.71 11.35 -12.99
N ARG A 70 -10.94 11.25 -11.68
CA ARG A 70 -11.71 12.23 -10.91
C ARG A 70 -11.03 12.53 -9.59
N ARG A 71 -11.22 13.75 -9.11
CA ARG A 71 -10.75 14.14 -7.78
C ARG A 71 -11.40 13.25 -6.71
N PRO A 72 -10.64 12.86 -5.67
CA PRO A 72 -11.20 12.19 -4.51
C PRO A 72 -12.38 12.96 -3.92
N ARG A 73 -13.38 12.23 -3.40
CA ARG A 73 -14.53 12.82 -2.69
C ARG A 73 -14.73 12.06 -1.39
N HIS A 74 -15.06 12.77 -0.32
CA HIS A 74 -15.25 12.18 1.02
C HIS A 74 -14.06 11.31 1.46
N ASN A 75 -12.84 11.77 1.19
CA ASN A 75 -11.60 11.06 1.45
C ASN A 75 -11.50 9.66 0.80
N LYS A 76 -12.19 9.45 -0.34
CA LYS A 76 -12.11 8.20 -1.12
C LYS A 76 -11.68 8.47 -2.54
N ILE A 77 -10.77 7.65 -3.04
CA ILE A 77 -10.31 7.70 -4.43
C ILE A 77 -11.32 6.98 -5.32
N PRO A 78 -11.88 7.64 -6.35
CA PRO A 78 -12.80 6.99 -7.27
C PRO A 78 -12.04 6.07 -8.22
N LEU A 79 -12.37 4.79 -8.19
CA LEU A 79 -11.90 3.79 -9.15
C LEU A 79 -13.05 3.42 -10.08
N PHE A 80 -12.78 3.22 -11.37
CA PHE A 80 -13.81 2.91 -12.35
C PHE A 80 -13.73 1.44 -12.77
N HIS A 81 -14.87 0.77 -12.79
CA HIS A 81 -15.03 -0.61 -13.27
C HIS A 81 -14.37 -0.82 -14.63
N GLY A 82 -13.71 -1.97 -14.80
CA GLY A 82 -13.02 -2.35 -16.02
C GLY A 82 -11.84 -1.45 -16.40
N SER A 83 -11.54 -0.42 -15.61
CA SER A 83 -10.40 0.46 -15.85
C SER A 83 -9.11 -0.09 -15.28
N ARG A 84 -8.00 0.49 -15.73
CA ARG A 84 -6.67 0.24 -15.19
C ARG A 84 -6.23 1.48 -14.43
N THR A 85 -5.84 1.27 -13.17
CA THR A 85 -5.38 2.32 -12.27
C THR A 85 -3.93 2.08 -11.97
N ARG A 86 -3.06 3.00 -12.37
CA ARG A 86 -1.64 2.95 -12.00
C ARG A 86 -1.43 3.51 -10.59
N ILE A 87 -0.64 2.80 -9.78
CA ILE A 87 -0.18 3.24 -8.47
C ILE A 87 1.34 3.30 -8.53
N CYS A 88 1.93 4.40 -8.10
CA CYS A 88 3.36 4.58 -7.97
C CYS A 88 3.71 4.97 -6.53
N ILE A 89 4.77 4.35 -5.99
CA ILE A 89 5.21 4.46 -4.60
C ILE A 89 6.68 4.83 -4.65
N THR A 90 7.06 5.90 -3.96
CA THR A 90 8.46 6.31 -3.78
C THR A 90 8.81 6.19 -2.31
N GLY A 91 10.04 5.79 -2.01
CA GLY A 91 10.48 5.62 -0.65
C GLY A 91 11.94 5.23 -0.52
N ILE A 92 12.32 4.85 0.70
CA ILE A 92 13.65 4.39 1.06
C ILE A 92 13.52 3.01 1.70
N ALA A 93 14.33 2.06 1.26
CA ALA A 93 14.38 0.73 1.83
C ALA A 93 15.04 0.79 3.22
N ARG A 94 14.23 0.85 4.27
CA ARG A 94 14.66 0.83 5.67
C ARG A 94 14.36 -0.53 6.29
N ASN A 95 14.95 -0.78 7.46
CA ASN A 95 14.57 -1.89 8.34
C ASN A 95 14.69 -3.29 7.70
N ILE A 96 15.63 -3.45 6.76
CA ILE A 96 16.03 -4.73 6.20
C ILE A 96 17.51 -4.99 6.50
N ASN A 97 17.84 -6.24 6.85
CA ASN A 97 19.20 -6.67 7.19
C ASN A 97 19.89 -7.43 6.05
N THR A 98 19.10 -7.92 5.09
CA THR A 98 19.58 -8.66 3.92
C THR A 98 18.99 -8.02 2.67
N PRO A 99 19.71 -8.03 1.54
CA PRO A 99 19.15 -7.61 0.27
C PRO A 99 17.85 -8.35 -0.06
N VAL A 100 16.89 -7.62 -0.63
CA VAL A 100 15.61 -8.16 -1.08
C VAL A 100 15.75 -8.59 -2.53
N GLU A 101 15.98 -9.89 -2.73
CA GLU A 101 16.19 -10.48 -4.06
C GLU A 101 14.90 -10.63 -4.88
N ALA A 102 13.77 -10.88 -4.21
CA ALA A 102 12.48 -11.10 -4.87
C ALA A 102 11.32 -10.50 -4.07
N ILE A 103 10.40 -9.88 -4.80
CA ILE A 103 9.22 -9.19 -4.26
C ILE A 103 7.97 -9.74 -4.93
N GLN A 104 7.01 -10.17 -4.13
CA GLN A 104 5.68 -10.53 -4.59
C GLN A 104 4.72 -9.36 -4.33
N ASN A 105 4.07 -8.89 -5.39
CA ASN A 105 3.01 -7.91 -5.29
C ASN A 105 1.67 -8.59 -4.95
N SER A 106 0.87 -7.95 -4.10
CA SER A 106 -0.39 -8.45 -3.56
C SER A 106 -1.38 -7.31 -3.36
N ALA A 107 -2.64 -7.50 -3.74
CA ALA A 107 -3.68 -6.52 -3.50
C ALA A 107 -4.96 -7.22 -3.04
N HIS A 108 -5.66 -6.63 -2.07
CA HIS A 108 -6.91 -7.14 -1.53
C HIS A 108 -7.90 -5.99 -1.35
N GLY A 109 -9.19 -6.23 -1.59
CA GLY A 109 -10.27 -5.31 -1.27
C GLY A 109 -11.03 -5.78 -0.04
N GLU A 110 -11.29 -4.88 0.90
CA GLU A 110 -12.14 -5.13 2.05
C GLU A 110 -13.48 -4.40 1.91
N ILE A 111 -14.57 -5.17 1.98
CA ILE A 111 -15.95 -4.68 1.91
C ILE A 111 -16.69 -5.25 3.12
N LEU A 112 -17.14 -4.38 4.03
CA LEU A 112 -17.88 -4.80 5.23
C LEU A 112 -17.21 -5.97 5.97
N THR A 113 -15.88 -5.91 6.16
CA THR A 113 -15.01 -6.94 6.79
C THR A 113 -14.70 -8.18 5.94
N VAL A 114 -15.33 -8.35 4.78
CA VAL A 114 -15.00 -9.43 3.84
C VAL A 114 -13.85 -8.98 2.96
N LYS A 115 -12.75 -9.73 3.00
CA LYS A 115 -11.53 -9.46 2.24
C LYS A 115 -11.47 -10.38 1.02
N ASN A 116 -11.30 -9.79 -0.15
CA ASN A 116 -11.17 -10.51 -1.42
C ASN A 116 -9.86 -10.12 -2.11
N GLU A 117 -9.20 -11.07 -2.74
CA GLU A 117 -7.98 -10.83 -3.48
C GLU A 117 -8.23 -10.17 -4.84
N PHE A 118 -7.31 -9.30 -5.27
CA PHE A 118 -7.24 -8.80 -6.64
C PHE A 118 -6.11 -9.51 -7.38
N CYS A 119 -6.45 -10.54 -8.16
CA CYS A 119 -5.47 -11.33 -8.88
C CYS A 119 -5.00 -10.70 -10.19
N ASP A 120 -5.72 -9.71 -10.72
CA ASP A 120 -5.39 -9.02 -11.98
C ASP A 120 -4.43 -7.84 -11.77
N ILE A 121 -3.31 -8.15 -11.11
CA ILE A 121 -2.16 -7.27 -10.92
C ILE A 121 -0.88 -7.97 -11.42
N PRO A 122 0.18 -7.23 -11.80
CA PRO A 122 1.52 -7.81 -11.93
C PRO A 122 1.94 -8.48 -10.62
N LYS A 123 2.44 -9.72 -10.70
CA LYS A 123 2.79 -10.55 -9.53
C LYS A 123 4.22 -10.29 -9.08
N ASP A 124 5.13 -10.15 -10.04
CA ASP A 124 6.50 -9.76 -9.79
C ASP A 124 6.58 -8.28 -9.42
N GLY A 125 6.89 -8.00 -8.16
CA GLY A 125 7.10 -6.65 -7.66
C GLY A 125 8.43 -6.05 -8.10
N CYS A 126 9.45 -6.88 -8.37
CA CYS A 126 10.75 -6.40 -8.84
C CYS A 126 10.63 -5.76 -10.23
N GLY A 127 9.82 -6.32 -11.13
CA GLY A 127 9.52 -5.72 -12.43
C GLY A 127 8.82 -4.35 -12.37
N GLY A 128 8.23 -3.99 -11.22
CA GLY A 128 7.66 -2.66 -11.00
C GLY A 128 8.65 -1.63 -10.44
N MET A 129 9.81 -2.07 -9.94
CA MET A 129 10.85 -1.20 -9.41
C MET A 129 11.67 -0.59 -10.54
N LYS A 130 11.92 0.72 -10.49
CA LYS A 130 12.70 1.45 -11.50
C LYS A 130 14.08 0.81 -11.76
N ASN A 131 14.75 0.35 -10.70
CA ASN A 131 16.08 -0.25 -10.76
C ASN A 131 16.04 -1.79 -10.60
N GLY A 132 14.85 -2.40 -10.54
CA GLY A 132 14.71 -3.84 -10.28
C GLY A 132 15.08 -4.25 -8.85
N CYS A 133 15.45 -5.52 -8.71
CA CYS A 133 16.00 -6.14 -7.50
C CYS A 133 17.42 -6.66 -7.82
N PRO A 134 18.31 -6.86 -6.83
CA PRO A 134 18.08 -6.74 -5.38
C PRO A 134 17.95 -5.30 -4.89
N ILE A 135 17.22 -5.12 -3.79
CA ILE A 135 17.13 -3.84 -3.05
C ILE A 135 17.87 -3.97 -1.72
N GLN A 136 18.76 -3.03 -1.43
CA GLN A 136 19.56 -2.99 -0.20
C GLN A 136 19.03 -1.94 0.78
N SER A 137 19.44 -2.06 2.04
CA SER A 137 19.09 -1.07 3.07
C SER A 137 19.71 0.28 2.75
N GLY A 138 18.90 1.34 2.73
CA GLY A 138 19.29 2.69 2.36
C GLY A 138 18.99 3.06 0.91
N ASP A 139 18.65 2.09 0.05
CA ASP A 139 18.32 2.39 -1.35
C ASP A 139 17.04 3.22 -1.46
N GLU A 140 17.09 4.27 -2.29
CA GLU A 140 15.88 4.92 -2.79
C GLU A 140 15.21 4.05 -3.85
N PHE A 141 13.89 3.89 -3.75
CA PHE A 141 13.12 3.12 -4.72
C PHE A 141 11.97 3.95 -5.30
N ASN A 142 11.61 3.61 -6.53
CA ASN A 142 10.39 4.04 -7.18
C ASN A 142 9.72 2.80 -7.77
N TYR A 143 8.57 2.43 -7.23
CA TYR A 143 7.78 1.29 -7.65
C TYR A 143 6.53 1.77 -8.37
N CYS A 144 6.19 1.20 -9.52
CA CYS A 144 4.91 1.44 -10.17
C CYS A 144 4.25 0.13 -10.58
N SER A 145 2.94 0.05 -10.41
CA SER A 145 2.16 -1.11 -10.84
C SER A 145 0.75 -0.71 -11.22
N VAL A 146 0.02 -1.64 -11.83
CA VAL A 146 -1.33 -1.41 -12.34
C VAL A 146 -2.30 -2.34 -11.63
N LEU A 147 -3.39 -1.77 -11.14
CA LEU A 147 -4.57 -2.46 -10.66
C LEU A 147 -5.60 -2.52 -11.77
N HIS A 148 -6.06 -3.71 -12.13
CA HIS A 148 -7.30 -3.84 -12.89
C HIS A 148 -8.48 -3.82 -11.92
N VAL A 149 -9.38 -2.85 -12.09
CA VAL A 149 -10.58 -2.74 -11.26
C VAL A 149 -11.61 -3.73 -11.81
N PRO A 150 -12.09 -4.70 -11.01
CA PRO A 150 -13.07 -5.67 -11.49
C PRO A 150 -14.31 -4.99 -12.07
N ASP A 151 -14.87 -5.60 -13.12
CA ASP A 151 -16.10 -5.12 -13.72
C ASP A 151 -17.31 -5.59 -12.90
N ILE A 152 -17.70 -4.76 -11.93
CA ILE A 152 -18.86 -5.01 -11.05
C ILE A 152 -20.01 -4.06 -11.38
N THR A 153 -21.26 -4.44 -11.17
CA THR A 153 -22.41 -3.56 -11.48
C THR A 153 -22.78 -2.60 -10.35
N VAL A 154 -22.21 -2.80 -9.17
CA VAL A 154 -22.58 -2.08 -7.94
C VAL A 154 -21.55 -1.00 -7.63
N GLN A 155 -22.02 0.18 -7.21
CA GLN A 155 -21.16 1.20 -6.62
C GLN A 155 -21.01 0.92 -5.14
N LEU A 156 -19.78 0.80 -4.66
CA LEU A 156 -19.51 0.53 -3.26
C LEU A 156 -18.16 1.10 -2.85
N ASP A 157 -18.01 1.28 -1.55
CA ASP A 157 -16.76 1.75 -0.95
C ASP A 157 -15.92 0.54 -0.52
N VAL A 158 -14.64 0.57 -0.87
CA VAL A 158 -13.69 -0.53 -0.66
C VAL A 158 -12.42 0.04 -0.07
N ASP A 159 -11.92 -0.58 0.99
CA ASP A 159 -10.54 -0.33 1.43
C ASP A 159 -9.62 -1.29 0.65
N VAL A 160 -8.75 -0.72 -0.19
CA VAL A 160 -7.80 -1.49 -0.99
C VAL A 160 -6.49 -1.58 -0.23
N PHE A 161 -6.10 -2.79 0.14
CA PHE A 161 -4.81 -3.10 0.74
C PHE A 161 -3.82 -3.48 -0.35
N TRP A 162 -2.78 -2.69 -0.54
CA TRP A 162 -1.70 -2.96 -1.50
C TRP A 162 -0.42 -3.32 -0.75
N ARG A 163 0.18 -4.46 -1.08
CA ARG A 163 1.35 -4.97 -0.37
C ARG A 163 2.44 -5.44 -1.31
N LEU A 164 3.68 -5.14 -0.92
CA LEU A 164 4.88 -5.79 -1.45
C LEU A 164 5.46 -6.71 -0.40
N LEU A 165 5.60 -7.99 -0.73
CA LEU A 165 6.02 -9.04 0.19
C LEU A 165 7.39 -9.56 -0.22
N GLN A 166 8.33 -9.64 0.72
CA GLN A 166 9.59 -10.34 0.48
C GLN A 166 9.33 -11.85 0.40
N VAL A 167 9.77 -12.45 -0.71
CA VAL A 167 9.62 -13.89 -0.98
C VAL A 167 10.96 -14.48 -1.39
N PRO A 168 11.18 -15.80 -1.19
CA PRO A 168 12.38 -16.45 -1.71
C PRO A 168 12.36 -16.55 -3.25
N SER A 169 11.17 -16.60 -3.86
CA SER A 169 10.95 -16.52 -5.31
C SER A 169 9.51 -16.08 -5.59
N VAL A 170 9.31 -15.40 -6.72
CA VAL A 170 7.97 -14.93 -7.15
C VAL A 170 7.15 -16.11 -7.66
N THR A 171 5.89 -16.20 -7.23
CA THR A 171 4.97 -17.24 -7.71
C THR A 171 4.08 -16.72 -8.84
N LYS A 172 3.63 -17.62 -9.72
CA LYS A 172 2.66 -17.26 -10.78
C LYS A 172 1.24 -17.05 -10.24
N THR A 173 0.98 -17.55 -9.04
CA THR A 173 -0.32 -17.45 -8.37
C THR A 173 -0.43 -16.14 -7.59
N CYS A 174 -1.62 -15.55 -7.56
CA CYS A 174 -1.90 -14.43 -6.67
C CYS A 174 -1.90 -14.90 -5.21
N GLN A 175 -1.55 -13.97 -4.31
CA GLN A 175 -1.64 -14.18 -2.87
C GLN A 175 -3.12 -14.23 -2.47
N LYS A 176 -3.57 -15.39 -1.96
CA LYS A 176 -4.97 -15.59 -1.52
C LYS A 176 -5.21 -15.20 -0.07
N SER A 177 -4.22 -15.39 0.80
CA SER A 177 -4.36 -15.04 2.21
C SER A 177 -4.05 -13.58 2.41
N PHE A 178 -5.00 -12.87 3.01
CA PHE A 178 -4.78 -11.50 3.47
C PHE A 178 -3.75 -11.45 4.61
N ASP A 179 -3.81 -12.40 5.55
CA ASP A 179 -2.89 -12.47 6.67
C ASP A 179 -1.62 -13.20 6.24
N THR A 180 -0.49 -12.52 6.39
CA THR A 180 0.83 -13.05 6.10
C THR A 180 1.65 -13.11 7.38
N ASN A 181 2.31 -14.24 7.63
CA ASN A 181 3.16 -14.40 8.81
C ASN A 181 4.42 -13.51 8.79
N LYS A 182 4.70 -12.86 7.65
CA LYS A 182 5.82 -11.95 7.48
C LYS A 182 5.30 -10.52 7.33
N PRO A 183 5.98 -9.54 7.94
CA PRO A 183 5.68 -8.14 7.69
C PRO A 183 5.93 -7.80 6.21
N PRO A 184 5.05 -6.98 5.60
CA PRO A 184 5.25 -6.53 4.23
C PRO A 184 6.39 -5.51 4.13
N LEU A 185 7.10 -5.51 3.01
CA LEU A 185 8.06 -4.46 2.68
C LEU A 185 7.34 -3.11 2.56
N ILE A 186 6.20 -3.11 1.88
CA ILE A 186 5.31 -1.95 1.71
C ILE A 186 3.88 -2.41 1.98
N CYS A 187 3.11 -1.63 2.74
CA CYS A 187 1.70 -1.84 3.04
C CYS A 187 0.94 -0.52 2.94
N LEU A 188 0.08 -0.39 1.93
CA LEU A 188 -0.83 0.73 1.81
C LEU A 188 -2.26 0.27 2.07
N LYS A 189 -3.00 1.02 2.87
CA LYS A 189 -4.46 0.98 2.92
C LYS A 189 -5.00 2.20 2.19
N ILE A 190 -5.70 1.98 1.08
CA ILE A 190 -6.19 3.03 0.19
C ILE A 190 -7.73 3.05 0.29
N PRO A 191 -8.36 4.10 0.84
CA PRO A 191 -9.80 4.22 0.85
C PRO A 191 -10.31 4.56 -0.56
N THR A 192 -11.16 3.71 -1.11
CA THR A 192 -11.65 3.86 -2.49
C THR A 192 -13.17 3.77 -2.59
N SER A 193 -13.69 4.27 -3.71
CA SER A 193 -15.09 4.12 -4.09
C SER A 193 -15.16 3.66 -5.54
N ILE A 194 -15.80 2.52 -5.79
CA ILE A 194 -15.98 1.98 -7.14
C ILE A 194 -17.16 2.71 -7.81
N LYS A 195 -16.93 3.32 -8.98
CA LYS A 195 -17.87 4.23 -9.65
C LYS A 195 -18.11 3.89 -11.11
N THR A 196 -19.38 3.88 -11.53
CA THR A 196 -19.76 3.54 -12.91
C THR A 196 -19.33 4.63 -13.85
N ARG A 197 -18.70 4.25 -14.98
CA ARG A 197 -18.36 5.20 -16.03
C ARG A 197 -19.66 5.61 -16.69
N LYS A 198 -20.23 6.74 -16.27
CA LYS A 198 -21.27 7.40 -17.05
C LYS A 198 -20.58 7.98 -18.28
N PHE A 199 -20.78 7.35 -19.44
CA PHE A 199 -20.53 7.99 -20.72
C PHE A 199 -21.50 9.18 -20.77
N LEU A 200 -20.97 10.39 -20.64
CA LEU A 200 -21.68 11.64 -20.91
C LEU A 200 -21.33 12.03 -22.34
#